data_AF-A0AB73KDN8-F1
#
_entry.id   AF-A0AB73KDN8-F1
#
_cell.length_a   1.000
_cell.length_b   1.000
_cell.length_c   1.000
_cell.angle_alpha   90.00
_cell.angle_beta   90.00
_cell.angle_gamma   90.00
#
_symmetry.space_group_name_H-M   'P 1'
#
loop_
_entity.id
_entity.type
_entity.pdbx_description
1 polymer ?
#
loop_
_entity_poly.entity_id
_entity_poly.type
_entity_poly.pdbx_seq_one_letter_code
_entity_poly.pdbx_strand_id
1 'polypeptide(L)'
;MTLNPRGATAPPVTHTASRGRPPAPPSAPATARWSGAPATWAHRHPVGRAVSLAVGLGALGGAVALGGRHDKVLWFCAVVPDTALLLGIAGAPTWHRMPSYAVRPYNVLHSPAVPAVLLTAAALTGRRRLAVAGLAWLGHIGWDRACGYGPRDAAGYVTR
;
A
#
# COMPACT_ATOMS: atom_id res chain seq x y z
N MET A 1 -3.12 49.10 -72.67
CA MET A 1 -3.76 49.11 -71.34
C MET A 1 -5.25 48.81 -71.51
N THR A 2 -5.65 47.52 -71.46
CA THR A 2 -6.99 46.94 -71.18
C THR A 2 -6.95 45.44 -71.54
N LEU A 3 -6.81 44.57 -70.55
CA LEU A 3 -7.80 43.64 -69.93
C LEU A 3 -7.93 42.27 -70.63
N ASN A 4 -7.37 41.26 -69.95
CA ASN A 4 -7.35 39.82 -70.24
C ASN A 4 -8.60 39.13 -69.63
N PRO A 5 -9.32 38.22 -70.33
CA PRO A 5 -10.55 37.64 -69.82
C PRO A 5 -10.32 36.38 -68.96
N ARG A 6 -11.34 36.11 -68.15
CA ARG A 6 -11.48 35.10 -67.09
C ARG A 6 -11.22 33.66 -67.57
N GLY A 7 -10.70 32.82 -66.66
CA GLY A 7 -10.76 31.36 -66.82
C GLY A 7 -10.38 30.58 -65.55
N ALA A 8 -11.37 29.88 -64.99
CA ALA A 8 -11.29 28.69 -64.12
C ALA A 8 -10.79 28.84 -62.67
N THR A 9 -11.73 29.00 -61.74
CA THR A 9 -11.58 28.57 -60.34
C THR A 9 -11.79 27.06 -60.23
N ALA A 10 -10.73 26.31 -59.92
CA ALA A 10 -10.82 24.90 -59.53
C ALA A 10 -11.38 24.77 -58.09
N PRO A 11 -12.17 23.73 -57.77
CA PRO A 11 -12.66 23.52 -56.41
C PRO A 11 -11.54 23.03 -55.47
N PRO A 12 -11.62 23.34 -54.16
CA PRO A 12 -10.62 22.91 -53.19
C PRO A 12 -10.66 21.40 -52.98
N VAL A 13 -9.51 20.76 -53.17
CA VAL A 13 -9.28 19.35 -52.83
C VAL A 13 -9.16 19.23 -51.32
N THR A 14 -10.20 18.72 -50.67
CA THR A 14 -10.19 18.40 -49.24
C THR A 14 -9.35 17.13 -49.04
N HIS A 15 -8.08 17.28 -48.68
CA HIS A 15 -7.27 16.16 -48.18
C HIS A 15 -7.77 15.76 -46.78
N THR A 16 -8.70 14.82 -46.73
CA THR A 16 -9.06 14.12 -45.49
C THR A 16 -7.88 13.24 -45.10
N ALA A 17 -6.96 13.79 -44.31
CA ALA A 17 -5.90 13.02 -43.68
C ALA A 17 -6.56 11.98 -42.75
N SER A 18 -6.63 10.74 -43.23
CA SER A 18 -6.86 9.55 -42.44
C SER A 18 -5.83 9.52 -41.31
N ARG A 19 -6.23 10.02 -40.13
CA ARG A 19 -5.44 9.84 -38.91
C ARG A 19 -5.51 8.36 -38.57
N GLY A 20 -4.52 7.61 -39.04
CA GLY A 20 -4.27 6.24 -38.63
C GLY A 20 -4.29 6.18 -37.10
N ARG A 21 -5.19 5.36 -36.56
CA ARG A 21 -5.25 5.07 -35.14
C ARG A 21 -3.87 4.53 -34.73
N PRO A 22 -3.19 5.08 -33.71
CA PRO A 22 -1.92 4.52 -33.26
C PRO A 22 -2.13 3.05 -32.88
N PRO A 23 -1.16 2.16 -33.18
CA PRO A 23 -1.25 0.76 -32.80
C PRO A 23 -1.48 0.66 -31.29
N ALA A 24 -2.38 -0.24 -30.89
CA ALA A 24 -2.63 -0.50 -29.48
C ALA A 24 -1.31 -0.89 -28.80
N PRO A 25 -1.03 -0.37 -27.59
CA PRO A 25 0.17 -0.77 -26.85
C PRO A 25 0.17 -2.29 -26.65
N PRO A 26 1.35 -2.95 -26.69
CA PRO A 26 1.43 -4.38 -26.46
C PRO A 26 0.81 -4.69 -25.10
N SER A 27 -0.08 -5.69 -25.08
CA SER A 27 -0.69 -6.23 -23.87
C SER A 27 0.45 -6.55 -22.90
N ALA A 28 0.52 -5.81 -21.78
CA ALA A 28 1.49 -6.11 -20.74
C ALA A 28 1.37 -7.60 -20.38
N PRO A 29 2.49 -8.32 -20.21
CA PRO A 29 2.44 -9.72 -19.80
C PRO A 29 1.59 -9.80 -18.54
N ALA A 30 0.73 -10.82 -18.46
CA ALA A 30 -0.12 -11.10 -17.33
C ALA A 30 0.76 -11.32 -16.08
N THR A 31 1.21 -10.23 -15.46
CA THR A 31 1.84 -10.25 -14.16
C THR A 31 0.78 -10.82 -13.24
N ALA A 32 1.08 -12.02 -12.73
CA ALA A 32 0.26 -12.78 -11.79
C ALA A 32 -0.62 -11.84 -10.98
N ARG A 33 -1.89 -11.76 -11.37
CA ARG A 33 -2.91 -11.05 -10.63
C ARG A 33 -2.87 -11.73 -9.28
N TRP A 34 -2.32 -11.07 -8.27
CA TRP A 34 -2.46 -11.50 -6.89
C TRP A 34 -3.95 -11.41 -6.58
N SER A 35 -4.69 -12.47 -6.92
CA SER A 35 -6.10 -12.67 -6.61
C SER A 35 -6.23 -13.15 -5.17
N GLY A 36 -5.63 -12.40 -4.26
CA GLY A 36 -5.65 -12.67 -2.83
C GLY A 36 -6.75 -11.87 -2.14
N ALA A 37 -8.01 -12.24 -2.40
CA ALA A 37 -9.23 -11.75 -1.72
C ALA A 37 -9.45 -10.21 -1.69
N PRO A 38 -10.70 -9.71 -1.61
CA PRO A 38 -10.91 -8.34 -1.16
C PRO A 38 -10.54 -8.30 0.33
N ALA A 39 -9.26 -8.09 0.64
CA ALA A 39 -8.83 -7.83 2.01
C ALA A 39 -9.30 -6.41 2.38
N THR A 40 -10.60 -6.27 2.62
CA THR A 40 -11.26 -5.09 3.20
C THR A 40 -10.83 -4.97 4.66
N TRP A 41 -9.55 -4.73 4.89
CA TRP A 41 -9.05 -4.50 6.23
C TRP A 41 -8.98 -2.99 6.45
N ALA A 42 -10.13 -2.47 6.90
CA ALA A 42 -10.36 -1.28 7.72
C ALA A 42 -9.87 0.11 7.30
N HIS A 43 -8.76 0.26 6.58
CA HIS A 43 -8.14 1.56 6.31
C HIS A 43 -9.00 2.50 5.42
N ARG A 44 -10.00 1.97 4.71
CA ARG A 44 -10.79 2.71 3.72
C ARG A 44 -12.07 3.34 4.26
N HIS A 45 -12.74 2.67 5.21
CA HIS A 45 -14.03 3.12 5.74
C HIS A 45 -13.89 3.63 7.17
N PRO A 46 -14.67 4.66 7.58
CA PRO A 46 -14.56 5.23 8.93
C PRO A 46 -14.79 4.18 10.02
N VAL A 47 -15.77 3.29 9.83
CA VAL A 47 -16.04 2.16 10.75
C VAL A 47 -14.83 1.24 10.84
N GLY A 48 -14.25 0.89 9.70
CA GLY A 48 -13.04 0.08 9.64
C GLY A 48 -11.89 0.71 10.43
N ARG A 49 -11.62 1.99 10.18
CA ARG A 49 -10.57 2.76 10.86
C ARG A 49 -10.80 2.81 12.38
N ALA A 50 -12.06 2.97 12.81
CA ALA A 50 -12.42 2.94 14.23
C ALA A 50 -12.18 1.56 14.86
N VAL A 51 -12.57 0.47 14.17
CA VAL A 51 -12.30 -0.90 14.62
C VAL A 51 -10.79 -1.15 14.73
N SER A 52 -10.02 -0.74 13.72
CA SER A 52 -8.57 -0.85 13.75
C SER A 52 -7.93 -0.05 14.88
N LEU A 53 -8.44 1.14 15.17
CA LEU A 53 -7.98 1.94 16.30
C LEU A 53 -8.25 1.20 17.62
N ALA A 54 -9.47 0.68 17.80
CA ALA A 54 -9.84 -0.06 19.01
C ALA A 54 -8.97 -1.31 19.21
N VAL A 55 -8.77 -2.09 18.14
CA VAL A 55 -7.87 -3.26 18.17
C VAL A 55 -6.43 -2.84 18.46
N GLY A 56 -5.95 -1.78 17.81
CA GLY A 56 -4.59 -1.28 17.98
C GLY A 56 -4.31 -0.81 19.40
N LEU A 57 -5.19 0.01 19.96
CA LEU A 57 -5.10 0.51 21.34
C LEU A 57 -5.25 -0.62 22.36
N GLY A 58 -6.19 -1.55 22.15
CA GLY A 58 -6.37 -2.71 23.01
C GLY A 58 -5.14 -3.61 23.04
N ALA A 59 -4.55 -3.88 21.87
CA ALA A 59 -3.34 -4.68 21.76
C ALA A 59 -2.14 -3.98 22.42
N LEU A 60 -1.95 -2.69 22.18
CA LEU A 60 -0.85 -1.93 22.80
C LEU A 60 -1.03 -1.84 24.33
N GLY A 61 -2.25 -1.60 24.81
CA GLY A 61 -2.58 -1.63 26.22
C GLY A 61 -2.29 -2.99 26.86
N GLY A 62 -2.65 -4.08 26.18
CA GLY A 62 -2.30 -5.44 26.61
C GLY A 62 -0.79 -5.69 26.65
N ALA A 63 -0.04 -5.21 25.66
CA ALA A 63 1.41 -5.30 25.66
C ALA A 63 2.03 -4.53 26.84
N VAL A 64 1.55 -3.32 27.14
CA VAL A 64 1.97 -2.52 28.29
C VAL A 64 1.63 -3.23 29.61
N ALA A 65 0.44 -3.83 29.71
CA ALA A 65 0.04 -4.57 30.91
C ALA A 65 0.92 -5.81 31.16
N LEU A 66 1.37 -6.49 30.11
CA LEU A 66 2.20 -7.71 30.21
C LEU A 66 3.71 -7.45 30.36
N GLY A 67 4.25 -6.46 29.64
CA GLY A 67 5.68 -6.14 29.62
C GLY A 67 6.07 -4.99 30.54
N GLY A 68 5.14 -4.06 30.79
CA GLY A 68 5.41 -2.76 31.41
C GLY A 68 5.73 -1.67 30.37
N ARG A 69 5.51 -0.42 30.74
CA ARG A 69 5.68 0.77 29.86
C ARG A 69 7.10 0.99 29.34
N HIS A 70 8.11 0.39 29.97
CA HIS A 70 9.53 0.51 29.59
C HIS A 70 10.10 -0.78 28.99
N ASP A 71 9.24 -1.76 28.67
CA ASP A 71 9.68 -3.00 28.05
C ASP A 71 10.31 -2.73 26.68
N LYS A 72 11.55 -3.19 26.50
CA LYS A 72 12.31 -2.98 25.27
C LYS A 72 11.73 -3.76 24.09
N VAL A 73 11.17 -4.97 24.34
CA VAL A 73 10.56 -5.79 23.29
C VAL A 73 9.30 -5.12 22.78
N LEU A 74 8.49 -4.55 23.68
CA LEU A 74 7.31 -3.77 23.31
C LEU A 74 7.69 -2.66 22.31
N TRP A 75 8.58 -1.75 22.71
CA TRP A 75 8.91 -0.60 21.88
C TRP A 75 9.64 -0.99 20.60
N PHE A 76 10.50 -2.00 20.66
CA PHE A 76 11.15 -2.53 19.46
C PHE A 76 10.12 -3.08 18.47
N CYS A 77 9.21 -3.97 18.91
CA CYS A 77 8.20 -4.55 18.03
C CYS A 77 7.11 -3.57 17.59
N ALA A 78 6.89 -2.48 18.33
CA ALA A 78 6.00 -1.40 17.94
C ALA A 78 6.59 -0.50 16.83
N VAL A 79 7.91 -0.49 16.64
CA VAL A 79 8.61 0.38 15.68
C VAL A 79 9.18 -0.39 14.49
N VAL A 80 9.62 -1.65 14.69
CA VAL A 80 10.22 -2.49 13.64
C VAL A 80 9.43 -2.52 12.32
N PRO A 81 8.09 -2.60 12.28
CA PRO A 81 7.38 -2.68 11.02
C PRO A 81 7.67 -1.49 10.08
N ASP A 82 7.92 -0.30 10.64
CA ASP A 82 8.23 0.93 9.88
C ASP A 82 9.66 0.98 9.34
N THR A 83 10.54 0.07 9.77
CA THR A 83 11.91 0.02 9.22
C THR A 83 11.91 -0.25 7.72
N ALA A 84 10.91 -0.97 7.18
CA ALA A 84 10.75 -1.12 5.73
C ALA A 84 10.37 0.19 5.03
N LEU A 85 9.66 1.09 5.72
CA LEU A 85 9.30 2.40 5.21
C LEU A 85 10.55 3.30 5.17
N LEU A 86 11.43 3.19 6.18
CA LEU A 86 12.74 3.86 6.20
C LEU A 86 13.69 3.38 5.09
N LEU A 87 13.68 2.07 4.78
CA LEU A 87 14.41 1.54 3.61
C LEU A 87 13.87 2.10 2.28
N GLY A 88 12.58 2.42 2.22
CA GLY A 88 11.93 2.99 1.04
C GLY A 88 12.11 4.51 0.91
N ILE A 89 12.19 5.25 2.02
CA ILE A 89 12.22 6.73 2.03
C ILE A 89 13.40 7.30 1.25
N ALA A 90 14.59 6.69 1.34
CA ALA A 90 15.77 7.18 0.64
C ALA A 90 15.67 7.07 -0.90
N GLY A 91 14.83 6.17 -1.41
CA GLY A 91 14.63 5.95 -2.85
C GLY A 91 13.21 6.27 -3.34
N ALA A 92 12.35 6.84 -2.49
CA ALA A 92 10.94 7.05 -2.78
C ALA A 92 10.75 8.04 -3.93
N PRO A 93 10.12 7.65 -5.06
CA PRO A 93 9.86 8.57 -6.16
C PRO A 93 8.96 9.74 -5.75
N THR A 94 8.01 9.50 -4.82
CA THR A 94 7.15 10.50 -4.21
C THR A 94 6.73 10.05 -2.81
N TRP A 95 6.21 10.97 -1.99
CA TRP A 95 5.65 10.68 -0.66
C TRP A 95 4.51 9.65 -0.66
N HIS A 96 3.82 9.48 -1.79
CA HIS A 96 2.62 8.65 -1.89
C HIS A 96 2.91 7.28 -2.54
N ARG A 97 4.09 7.13 -3.15
CA ARG A 97 4.48 5.95 -3.92
C ARG A 97 5.77 5.38 -3.36
N MET A 98 5.67 4.16 -2.85
CA MET A 98 6.82 3.43 -2.34
C MET A 98 7.65 2.80 -3.47
N PRO A 99 8.98 2.72 -3.38
CA PRO A 99 9.80 1.97 -4.34
C PRO A 99 9.40 0.50 -4.38
N SER A 100 9.45 -0.11 -5.57
CA SER A 100 9.04 -1.51 -5.78
C SER A 100 9.79 -2.50 -4.89
N TYR A 101 11.08 -2.26 -4.62
CA TYR A 101 11.89 -3.11 -3.75
C TYR A 101 11.42 -3.09 -2.28
N ALA A 102 10.79 -2.01 -1.83
CA ALA A 102 10.29 -1.86 -0.45
C ALA A 102 8.85 -2.38 -0.28
N VAL A 103 8.08 -2.55 -1.37
CA VAL A 103 6.68 -3.05 -1.36
C VAL A 103 6.54 -4.38 -0.63
N ARG A 104 7.35 -5.38 -1.00
CA ARG A 104 7.24 -6.71 -0.42
C ARG A 104 7.61 -6.72 1.07
N PRO A 105 8.77 -6.17 1.52
CA PRO A 105 9.08 -6.06 2.94
C PRO A 105 7.98 -5.35 3.74
N TYR A 106 7.47 -4.23 3.24
CA TYR A 106 6.39 -3.48 3.89
C TYR A 106 5.13 -4.35 4.07
N ASN A 107 4.65 -4.99 3.01
CA ASN A 107 3.44 -5.81 3.06
C ASN A 107 3.59 -7.02 4.00
N VAL A 108 4.78 -7.62 4.05
CA VAL A 108 5.07 -8.72 4.99
C VAL A 108 5.04 -8.22 6.44
N LEU A 109 5.75 -7.13 6.74
CA LEU A 109 5.80 -6.58 8.10
C LEU A 109 4.43 -6.04 8.56
N HIS A 110 3.60 -5.55 7.65
CA HIS A 110 2.26 -5.05 7.95
C HIS A 110 1.15 -6.10 7.73
N SER A 111 1.53 -7.37 7.60
CA SER A 111 0.59 -8.49 7.53
C SER A 111 0.14 -8.90 8.93
N PRO A 112 -1.18 -9.03 9.19
CA PRO A 112 -1.70 -9.57 10.44
C PRO A 112 -1.23 -11.00 10.75
N ALA A 113 -0.71 -11.72 9.75
CA ALA A 113 -0.15 -13.06 9.97
C ALA A 113 1.07 -13.04 10.91
N VAL A 114 1.89 -11.98 10.87
CA VAL A 114 3.09 -11.88 11.74
C VAL A 114 2.71 -11.84 13.22
N PRO A 115 1.87 -10.89 13.70
CA PRO A 115 1.44 -10.91 15.09
C PRO A 115 0.64 -12.17 15.44
N ALA A 116 -0.16 -12.73 14.52
CA ALA A 116 -0.87 -13.98 14.76
C ALA A 116 0.11 -15.13 15.09
N VAL A 117 1.17 -15.31 14.29
CA VAL A 117 2.21 -16.31 14.54
C VAL A 117 2.91 -16.08 15.89
N LEU A 118 3.24 -14.84 16.22
CA LEU A 118 3.88 -14.51 17.50
C LEU A 118 2.98 -14.84 18.70
N LEU A 119 1.70 -14.51 18.62
CA LEU A 119 0.71 -14.79 19.66
C LEU A 119 0.44 -16.29 19.80
N THR A 120 0.32 -17.02 18.68
CA THR A 120 0.20 -18.48 18.70
C THR A 120 1.43 -19.12 19.32
N ALA A 121 2.64 -18.70 18.93
CA ALA A 121 3.87 -19.19 19.52
C ALA A 121 3.96 -18.87 21.02
N ALA A 122 3.48 -17.69 21.45
CA ALA A 122 3.39 -17.34 22.86
C ALA A 122 2.46 -18.29 23.63
N ALA A 123 1.28 -18.60 23.08
CA ALA A 123 0.33 -19.53 23.68
C ALA A 123 0.90 -20.94 23.80
N LEU A 124 1.58 -21.44 22.75
CA LEU A 124 2.16 -22.78 22.73
C LEU A 124 3.37 -22.94 23.66
N THR A 125 4.10 -21.86 23.93
CA THR A 125 5.36 -21.91 24.70
C THR A 125 5.26 -21.27 26.09
N GLY A 126 4.16 -20.58 26.41
CA GLY A 126 4.02 -19.79 27.63
C GLY A 126 4.96 -18.58 27.72
N ARG A 127 5.68 -18.23 26.64
CA ARG A 127 6.70 -17.18 26.68
C ARG A 127 6.08 -15.78 26.60
N ARG A 128 6.02 -15.10 27.75
CA ARG A 128 5.52 -13.72 27.89
C ARG A 128 6.08 -12.74 26.85
N ARG A 129 7.39 -12.82 26.55
CA ARG A 129 8.03 -11.92 25.56
C ARG A 129 7.43 -12.05 24.16
N LEU A 130 7.00 -13.25 23.75
CA LEU A 130 6.35 -13.44 22.45
C LEU A 130 4.95 -12.82 22.44
N ALA A 131 4.22 -12.91 23.56
CA ALA A 131 2.92 -12.25 23.69
C ALA A 131 3.06 -10.73 23.59
N VAL A 132 4.02 -10.13 24.33
CA VAL A 132 4.33 -8.70 24.25
C VAL A 132 4.72 -8.29 22.82
N ALA A 133 5.58 -9.06 22.16
CA ALA A 133 5.99 -8.80 20.78
C ALA A 133 4.79 -8.82 19.81
N GLY A 134 3.96 -9.87 19.86
CA GLY A 134 2.79 -10.02 19.00
C GLY A 134 1.74 -8.92 19.23
N LEU A 135 1.47 -8.57 20.49
CA LEU A 135 0.54 -7.51 20.84
C LEU A 135 1.04 -6.12 20.43
N ALA A 136 2.32 -5.81 20.67
CA ALA A 136 2.91 -4.54 20.25
C ALA A 136 2.89 -4.38 18.71
N TRP A 137 3.22 -5.45 17.99
CA TRP A 137 3.19 -5.49 16.53
C TRP A 137 1.76 -5.33 15.97
N LEU A 138 0.79 -6.02 16.58
CA LEU A 138 -0.62 -5.85 16.22
C LEU A 138 -1.10 -4.43 16.53
N GLY A 139 -0.67 -3.87 17.66
CA GLY A 139 -0.93 -2.49 18.06
C GLY A 139 -0.49 -1.49 17.00
N HIS A 140 0.75 -1.62 16.56
CA HIS A 140 1.31 -0.83 15.45
C HIS A 140 0.46 -0.95 14.18
N ILE A 141 0.20 -2.17 13.71
CA ILE A 141 -0.60 -2.41 12.49
C ILE A 141 -2.00 -1.78 12.61
N GLY A 142 -2.66 -1.91 13.77
CA GLY A 142 -3.98 -1.35 14.02
C GLY A 142 -3.99 0.19 13.96
N TRP A 143 -2.99 0.83 14.57
CA TRP A 143 -2.80 2.27 14.48
C TRP A 143 -2.63 2.74 13.03
N ASP A 144 -1.81 2.03 12.26
CA ASP A 144 -1.55 2.33 10.85
C ASP A 144 -2.84 2.29 10.01
N ARG A 145 -3.64 1.24 10.20
CA ARG A 145 -4.94 1.12 9.52
C ARG A 145 -5.90 2.22 9.96
N ALA A 146 -5.89 2.63 11.23
CA ALA A 146 -6.68 3.74 11.73
C ALA A 146 -6.27 5.09 11.09
N CYS A 147 -5.00 5.26 10.74
CA CYS A 147 -4.49 6.43 10.03
C CYS A 147 -4.71 6.38 8.51
N GLY A 148 -5.20 5.27 7.97
CA GLY A 148 -5.45 5.09 6.53
C GLY A 148 -4.28 4.45 5.77
N TYR A 149 -3.22 4.02 6.47
CA TYR A 149 -2.17 3.22 5.85
C TYR A 149 -2.68 1.83 5.53
N GLY A 150 -2.46 1.38 4.29
CA GLY A 150 -2.96 0.11 3.76
C GLY A 150 -1.84 -0.72 3.13
N PRO A 151 -2.11 -2.00 2.80
CA PRO A 151 -1.23 -2.78 1.93
C PRO A 151 -0.91 -2.01 0.64
N ARG A 152 0.29 -2.23 0.10
CA ARG A 152 0.75 -1.60 -1.13
C ARG A 152 0.60 -2.55 -2.32
N ASP A 153 0.17 -2.01 -3.46
CA ASP A 153 0.18 -2.72 -4.72
C ASP A 153 1.60 -2.81 -5.30
N ALA A 154 1.76 -3.54 -6.41
CA ALA A 154 3.05 -3.70 -7.09
C ALA A 154 3.62 -2.37 -7.61
N ALA A 155 2.78 -1.33 -7.79
CA ALA A 155 3.20 -0.01 -8.21
C ALA A 155 3.62 0.90 -7.02
N GLY A 156 3.40 0.44 -5.78
CA GLY A 156 3.77 1.13 -4.54
C GLY A 156 2.67 1.99 -3.93
N TYR A 157 1.46 1.98 -4.47
CA TYR A 157 0.32 2.74 -3.95
C TYR A 157 -0.45 1.94 -2.92
N VAL A 158 -1.13 2.63 -2.00
CA VAL A 158 -2.11 1.97 -1.12
C VAL A 158 -3.18 1.34 -2.00
N THR A 159 -3.42 0.04 -1.83
CA THR A 159 -4.47 -0.67 -2.55
C THR A 159 -5.81 0.00 -2.28
N ARG A 160 -6.46 0.50 -3.33
CA ARG A 160 -7.78 1.16 -3.29
C ARG A 160 -8.95 0.20 -3.27
#